data_AF-A0A7C3DSK9-F1
#
_entry.id   AF-A0A7C3DSK9-F1
#
_cell.length_a   1.000
_cell.length_b   1.000
_cell.length_c   1.000
_cell.angle_alpha   90.00
_cell.angle_beta   90.00
_cell.angle_gamma   90.00
#
_symmetry.space_group_name_H-M   'P 1'
#
loop_
_entity.id
_entity.type
_entity.pdbx_description
1 polymer ?
#
loop_
_entity_poly.entity_id
_entity_poly.type
_entity_poly.pdbx_seq_one_letter_code
_entity_poly.pdbx_strand_id
1 'polypeptide(L)'
;MPLFRIDFDASGRFRNAAQRDALFDFVQRERPPVVLMAAHGWLNDTEASGRLFAWFAEALRPLPVCGVAWPSHPLKRNAAGVVKAGVEATSYYLMKERAAEVGAGGLAPLVRSLRQLAPETAVHFAGHSFGARLVTAAAMALGRPDGAPLVDSMMLIQAAFSQFAFSPQGLYRPVVAERMVRGPIAVTHTVHDKAVGMAYPVASMLKRQNASGLGGPNDPYGGLGANGARGLTAEECIHLNLGDVVSLEKFLGYPVINLNADRVILGHSDIFKPQVADTMRVLTTLPVHAR
;
A
#
# COMPACT_ATOMS: atom_id res chain seq x y z
N MET A 1 6.30 -22.47 -2.62
CA MET A 1 6.42 -20.99 -2.57
C MET A 1 5.81 -20.52 -1.27
N PRO A 2 6.57 -19.84 -0.40
CA PRO A 2 6.08 -19.40 0.91
C PRO A 2 5.06 -18.26 0.75
N LEU A 3 3.79 -18.63 0.64
CA LEU A 3 2.66 -17.70 0.59
C LEU A 3 1.76 -17.93 1.80
N PHE A 4 1.60 -16.88 2.59
CA PHE A 4 0.72 -16.82 3.76
C PHE A 4 -0.42 -15.84 3.49
N ARG A 5 -1.51 -15.99 4.24
CA ARG A 5 -2.65 -15.06 4.21
C ARG A 5 -3.13 -14.85 5.63
N ILE A 6 -3.32 -13.59 6.01
CA ILE A 6 -3.93 -13.19 7.28
C ILE A 6 -5.19 -12.41 6.96
N ASP A 7 -6.32 -12.93 7.43
CA ASP A 7 -7.62 -12.28 7.29
C ASP A 7 -7.95 -11.47 8.55
N PHE A 8 -8.11 -10.17 8.39
CA PHE A 8 -8.55 -9.26 9.43
C PHE A 8 -10.07 -9.05 9.40
N ASP A 9 -10.67 -8.79 10.56
CA ASP A 9 -12.00 -8.20 10.66
C ASP A 9 -11.95 -6.68 10.49
N ALA A 10 -13.11 -6.01 10.53
CA ALA A 10 -13.18 -4.57 10.30
C ALA A 10 -12.50 -3.74 11.40
N SER A 11 -12.23 -4.33 12.57
CA SER A 11 -11.53 -3.70 13.69
C SER A 11 -10.04 -4.04 13.74
N GLY A 12 -9.51 -4.75 12.72
CA GLY A 12 -8.11 -5.15 12.68
C GLY A 12 -7.76 -6.36 13.53
N ARG A 13 -8.74 -7.14 14.03
CA ARG A 13 -8.46 -8.41 14.72
C ARG A 13 -8.32 -9.55 13.72
N PHE A 14 -7.48 -10.54 14.04
CA PHE A 14 -7.37 -11.77 13.26
C PHE A 14 -8.71 -12.52 13.26
N ARG A 15 -9.19 -12.92 12.09
CA ARG A 15 -10.33 -13.83 11.95
C ARG A 15 -9.95 -15.27 12.29
N ASN A 16 -8.69 -15.63 12.07
CA ASN A 16 -8.14 -16.93 12.39
C ASN A 16 -6.70 -16.77 12.89
N ALA A 17 -6.48 -17.00 14.19
CA ALA A 17 -5.14 -16.89 14.78
C ALA A 17 -4.14 -17.89 14.18
N ALA A 18 -4.60 -19.06 13.70
CA ALA A 18 -3.73 -20.07 13.11
C ALA A 18 -3.02 -19.57 11.83
N GLN A 19 -3.60 -18.59 11.12
CA GLN A 19 -2.95 -17.95 9.97
C GLN A 19 -1.71 -17.14 10.39
N ARG A 20 -1.81 -16.42 11.51
CA ARG A 20 -0.67 -15.71 12.10
C ARG A 20 0.36 -16.72 12.60
N ASP A 21 -0.08 -17.75 13.31
CA ASP A 21 0.81 -18.74 13.92
C ASP A 21 1.62 -19.47 12.85
N ALA A 22 1.01 -19.86 11.74
CA ALA A 22 1.73 -20.46 10.61
C ALA A 22 2.81 -19.55 10.01
N LEU A 23 2.57 -18.23 9.92
CA LEU A 23 3.59 -17.27 9.48
C LEU A 23 4.73 -17.18 10.50
N PHE A 24 4.39 -17.09 11.78
CA PHE A 24 5.36 -16.94 12.86
C PHE A 24 6.24 -18.19 13.00
N ASP A 25 5.64 -19.37 12.97
CA ASP A 25 6.36 -20.66 12.97
C ASP A 25 7.33 -20.77 11.79
N PHE A 26 6.89 -20.36 10.59
CA PHE A 26 7.74 -20.33 9.42
C PHE A 26 8.92 -19.36 9.60
N VAL A 27 8.67 -18.14 10.05
CA VAL A 27 9.74 -17.13 10.21
C VAL A 27 10.73 -17.55 11.30
N GLN A 28 10.28 -18.17 12.39
CA GLN A 28 11.18 -18.68 13.43
C GLN A 28 12.03 -19.86 12.94
N ARG A 29 11.41 -20.79 12.20
CA ARG A 29 12.08 -22.01 11.74
C ARG A 29 13.03 -21.76 10.58
N GLU A 30 12.56 -21.04 9.55
CA GLU A 30 13.30 -20.83 8.31
C GLU A 30 14.17 -19.57 8.33
N ARG A 31 13.93 -18.65 9.27
CA ARG A 31 14.67 -17.38 9.43
C ARG A 31 14.90 -16.66 8.10
N PRO A 32 13.82 -16.37 7.33
CA PRO A 32 13.99 -15.70 6.06
C PRO A 32 14.61 -14.31 6.27
N PRO A 33 15.51 -13.88 5.37
CA PRO A 33 16.13 -12.56 5.48
C PRO A 33 15.11 -11.44 5.28
N VAL A 34 14.02 -11.71 4.54
CA VAL A 34 12.99 -10.73 4.21
C VAL A 34 11.60 -11.38 4.20
N VAL A 35 10.56 -10.60 4.53
CA VAL A 35 9.14 -10.93 4.33
C VAL A 35 8.42 -9.73 3.71
N LEU A 36 7.59 -9.98 2.70
CA LEU A 36 6.71 -8.97 2.10
C LEU A 36 5.30 -9.09 2.69
N MET A 37 4.79 -8.00 3.26
CA MET A 37 3.37 -7.85 3.59
C MET A 37 2.64 -7.16 2.43
N ALA A 38 1.75 -7.88 1.75
CA ALA A 38 1.03 -7.37 0.58
C ALA A 38 -0.45 -7.13 0.88
N ALA A 39 -0.95 -5.90 0.71
CA ALA A 39 -2.35 -5.54 0.98
C ALA A 39 -3.14 -5.23 -0.29
N HIS A 40 -4.35 -5.80 -0.40
CA HIS A 40 -5.23 -5.61 -1.57
C HIS A 40 -6.11 -4.35 -1.48
N GLY A 41 -6.71 -3.97 -2.61
CA GLY A 41 -7.60 -2.82 -2.76
C GLY A 41 -9.06 -3.02 -2.33
N TRP A 42 -9.88 -2.01 -2.64
CA TRP A 42 -11.33 -1.98 -2.41
C TRP A 42 -12.09 -2.95 -3.33
N LEU A 43 -13.20 -3.52 -2.87
CA LEU A 43 -14.06 -4.47 -3.60
C LEU A 43 -13.35 -5.77 -4.06
N ASN A 44 -12.21 -6.11 -3.45
CA ASN A 44 -11.58 -7.41 -3.65
C ASN A 44 -12.23 -8.43 -2.71
N ASP A 45 -12.80 -9.48 -3.29
CA ASP A 45 -13.18 -10.68 -2.55
C ASP A 45 -11.96 -11.56 -2.24
N THR A 46 -12.20 -12.73 -1.66
CA THR A 46 -11.14 -13.70 -1.31
C THR A 46 -10.35 -14.14 -2.53
N GLU A 47 -11.01 -14.32 -3.68
CA GLU A 47 -10.34 -14.75 -4.91
C GLU A 47 -9.47 -13.64 -5.49
N ALA A 48 -10.02 -12.43 -5.63
CA ALA A 48 -9.31 -11.27 -6.15
C ALA A 48 -8.10 -10.87 -5.28
N SER A 49 -8.25 -10.91 -3.95
CA SER A 49 -7.13 -10.74 -3.03
C SER A 49 -6.11 -11.87 -3.15
N GLY A 50 -6.57 -13.12 -3.27
CA GLY A 50 -5.72 -14.28 -3.50
C GLY A 50 -4.88 -14.18 -4.77
N ARG A 51 -5.45 -13.68 -5.88
CA ARG A 51 -4.73 -13.46 -7.15
C ARG A 51 -3.56 -12.47 -6.99
N LEU A 52 -3.77 -11.37 -6.27
CA LEU A 52 -2.70 -10.40 -5.98
C LEU A 52 -1.56 -11.05 -5.19
N PHE A 53 -1.89 -11.80 -4.14
CA PHE A 53 -0.89 -12.41 -3.27
C PHE A 53 -0.12 -13.52 -3.98
N ALA A 54 -0.83 -14.36 -4.73
CA ALA A 54 -0.23 -15.41 -5.55
C ALA A 54 0.69 -14.83 -6.63
N TRP A 55 0.28 -13.74 -7.29
CA TRP A 55 1.11 -13.06 -8.29
C TRP A 55 2.40 -12.53 -7.67
N PHE A 56 2.34 -11.84 -6.53
CA PHE A 56 3.55 -11.38 -5.84
C PHE A 56 4.46 -12.53 -5.45
N ALA A 57 3.89 -13.58 -4.85
CA ALA A 57 4.66 -14.72 -4.41
C ALA A 57 5.37 -15.39 -5.60
N GLU A 58 4.69 -15.53 -6.75
CA GLU A 58 5.25 -16.18 -7.94
C GLU A 58 6.31 -15.30 -8.61
N ALA A 59 6.05 -14.00 -8.73
CA ALA A 59 6.94 -13.05 -9.36
C ALA A 59 8.20 -12.77 -8.50
N LEU A 60 8.12 -12.91 -7.18
CA LEU A 60 9.22 -12.61 -6.25
C LEU A 60 9.92 -13.84 -5.69
N ARG A 61 9.68 -15.04 -6.23
CA ARG A 61 10.33 -16.26 -5.72
C ARG A 61 11.85 -16.08 -5.58
N PRO A 62 12.46 -16.57 -4.48
CA PRO A 62 11.84 -17.37 -3.40
C PRO A 62 11.25 -16.55 -2.23
N LEU A 63 11.09 -15.23 -2.36
CA LEU A 63 10.69 -14.33 -1.28
C LEU A 63 9.36 -14.74 -0.61
N PRO A 64 9.30 -14.84 0.74
CA PRO A 64 8.05 -15.06 1.47
C PRO A 64 7.08 -13.89 1.39
N VAL A 65 5.85 -14.17 0.98
CA VAL A 65 4.77 -13.19 0.89
C VAL A 65 3.68 -13.52 1.90
N CYS A 66 3.29 -12.55 2.70
CA CYS A 66 2.10 -12.60 3.54
C CYS A 66 1.04 -11.63 3.00
N GLY A 67 -0.03 -12.19 2.46
CA GLY A 67 -1.20 -11.44 2.05
C GLY A 67 -2.00 -10.91 3.24
N VAL A 68 -2.22 -9.60 3.26
CA VAL A 68 -3.01 -8.88 4.25
C VAL A 68 -4.42 -8.68 3.69
N ALA A 69 -5.33 -9.54 4.10
CA ALA A 69 -6.73 -9.49 3.68
C ALA A 69 -7.59 -8.72 4.70
N TRP A 70 -8.46 -7.85 4.20
CA TRP A 70 -9.30 -6.99 5.04
C TRP A 70 -10.71 -6.86 4.43
N PRO A 71 -11.75 -6.54 5.22
CA PRO A 71 -13.12 -6.55 4.73
C PRO A 71 -13.40 -5.30 3.89
N SER A 72 -13.05 -5.42 2.61
CA SER A 72 -13.09 -4.35 1.61
C SER A 72 -14.42 -4.24 0.85
N HIS A 73 -15.42 -5.05 1.20
CA HIS A 73 -16.78 -4.92 0.68
C HIS A 73 -17.67 -4.17 1.68
N PRO A 74 -18.46 -3.18 1.24
CA PRO A 74 -19.22 -2.33 2.14
C PRO A 74 -20.29 -3.07 2.94
N LEU A 75 -20.86 -4.17 2.43
CA LEU A 75 -21.86 -5.02 3.10
C LEU A 75 -21.79 -6.47 2.57
N LYS A 76 -22.05 -7.49 3.41
CA LYS A 76 -22.45 -8.82 2.91
C LYS A 76 -23.78 -8.64 2.17
N ARG A 77 -23.89 -9.11 0.92
CA ARG A 77 -25.16 -9.15 0.18
C ARG A 77 -26.32 -9.57 1.08
N ASN A 78 -27.25 -8.65 1.37
CA ASN A 78 -28.58 -9.01 1.83
C ASN A 78 -29.25 -9.73 0.64
N ALA A 79 -30.03 -10.78 0.88
CA ALA A 79 -30.67 -11.61 -0.16
C ALA A 79 -31.58 -10.84 -1.15
N ALA A 80 -31.86 -9.55 -0.90
CA ALA A 80 -32.77 -8.71 -1.69
C ALA A 80 -32.10 -7.79 -2.73
N GLY A 81 -30.76 -7.74 -2.84
CA GLY A 81 -30.09 -7.16 -4.02
C GLY A 81 -30.22 -5.65 -4.30
N VAL A 82 -30.85 -4.85 -3.45
CA VAL A 82 -31.01 -3.40 -3.70
C VAL A 82 -29.95 -2.57 -2.96
N VAL A 83 -29.06 -1.90 -3.70
CA VAL A 83 -28.17 -0.86 -3.18
C VAL A 83 -28.70 0.50 -3.64
N LYS A 84 -29.08 1.37 -2.69
CA LYS A 84 -29.58 2.71 -2.97
C LYS A 84 -28.42 3.64 -3.35
N ALA A 85 -28.54 4.39 -4.44
CA ALA A 85 -27.59 5.44 -4.81
C ALA A 85 -27.45 6.43 -3.62
N GLY A 86 -26.20 6.68 -3.19
CA GLY A 86 -25.87 7.41 -1.95
C GLY A 86 -25.17 6.54 -0.89
N VAL A 87 -25.42 5.22 -0.89
CA VAL A 87 -24.65 4.26 -0.08
C VAL A 87 -23.21 4.12 -0.59
N GLU A 88 -22.96 4.34 -1.88
CA GLU A 88 -21.65 4.19 -2.53
C GLU A 88 -20.61 5.24 -2.07
N ALA A 89 -21.04 6.48 -1.85
CA ALA A 89 -20.24 7.57 -1.26
C ALA A 89 -19.71 7.20 0.12
N THR A 90 -20.66 6.88 0.98
CA THR A 90 -20.43 6.58 2.37
C THR A 90 -19.63 5.30 2.46
N SER A 91 -19.90 4.33 1.59
CA SER A 91 -19.09 3.12 1.43
C SER A 91 -17.63 3.41 1.07
N TYR A 92 -17.37 4.34 0.15
CA TYR A 92 -16.00 4.72 -0.21
C TYR A 92 -15.23 5.30 0.99
N TYR A 93 -15.79 6.30 1.67
CA TYR A 93 -15.13 6.92 2.83
C TYR A 93 -14.99 5.94 4.00
N LEU A 94 -16.03 5.15 4.29
CA LEU A 94 -15.99 4.09 5.30
C LEU A 94 -14.91 3.05 4.97
N MET A 95 -14.77 2.63 3.72
CA MET A 95 -13.74 1.64 3.35
C MET A 95 -12.34 2.25 3.37
N LYS A 96 -12.21 3.54 3.01
CA LYS A 96 -10.97 4.29 3.14
C LYS A 96 -10.53 4.40 4.62
N GLU A 97 -11.46 4.69 5.52
CA GLU A 97 -11.20 4.73 6.97
C GLU A 97 -10.86 3.34 7.50
N ARG A 98 -11.68 2.33 7.17
CA ARG A 98 -11.44 0.93 7.55
C ARG A 98 -10.07 0.41 7.11
N ALA A 99 -9.62 0.74 5.89
CA ALA A 99 -8.28 0.37 5.44
C ALA A 99 -7.20 0.94 6.38
N ALA A 100 -7.35 2.19 6.82
CA ALA A 100 -6.43 2.81 7.77
C ALA A 100 -6.54 2.18 9.17
N GLU A 101 -7.75 1.89 9.65
CA GLU A 101 -7.99 1.23 10.94
C GLU A 101 -7.38 -0.17 11.00
N VAL A 102 -7.57 -1.00 9.96
CA VAL A 102 -6.96 -2.34 9.88
C VAL A 102 -5.44 -2.23 9.77
N GLY A 103 -4.92 -1.22 9.06
CA GLY A 103 -3.49 -0.95 8.99
C GLY A 103 -2.89 -0.65 10.37
N ALA A 104 -3.47 0.32 11.07
CA ALA A 104 -2.99 0.78 12.37
C ALA A 104 -3.25 -0.23 13.51
N GLY A 105 -4.43 -0.87 13.53
CA GLY A 105 -4.87 -1.76 14.60
C GLY A 105 -4.58 -3.24 14.37
N GLY A 106 -4.33 -3.67 13.12
CA GLY A 106 -4.08 -5.07 12.76
C GLY A 106 -2.67 -5.31 12.25
N LEU A 107 -2.30 -4.69 11.12
CA LEU A 107 -1.00 -4.92 10.49
C LEU A 107 0.17 -4.39 11.35
N ALA A 108 0.05 -3.21 11.95
CA ALA A 108 1.11 -2.66 12.79
C ALA A 108 1.42 -3.55 14.02
N PRO A 109 0.44 -4.00 14.85
CA PRO A 109 0.71 -4.94 15.93
C PRO A 109 1.31 -6.27 15.45
N LEU A 110 0.82 -6.82 14.32
CA LEU A 110 1.38 -8.03 13.72
C LEU A 110 2.88 -7.86 13.40
N VAL A 111 3.24 -6.76 12.75
CA VAL A 111 4.65 -6.48 12.38
C VAL A 111 5.51 -6.22 13.60
N ARG A 112 4.97 -5.55 14.64
CA ARG A 112 5.66 -5.39 15.91
C ARG A 112 6.01 -6.74 16.54
N SER A 113 5.04 -7.66 16.60
CA SER A 113 5.28 -9.02 17.10
C SER A 113 6.26 -9.79 16.22
N LEU A 114 6.16 -9.69 14.89
CA LEU A 114 7.09 -10.35 13.98
C LEU A 114 8.54 -9.87 14.18
N ARG A 115 8.74 -8.56 14.36
CA ARG A 115 10.06 -7.97 14.61
C ARG A 115 10.62 -8.31 15.98
N GLN A 116 9.78 -8.51 16.98
CA GLN A 116 10.19 -9.03 18.29
C GLN A 116 10.62 -10.50 18.18
N LEU A 117 9.89 -11.27 17.37
CA LEU A 117 10.12 -12.69 17.16
C LEU A 117 11.38 -12.98 16.34
N ALA A 118 11.62 -12.19 15.29
CA ALA A 118 12.73 -12.31 14.36
C ALA A 118 13.28 -10.92 13.99
N PRO A 119 14.13 -10.32 14.85
CA PRO A 119 14.68 -8.98 14.61
C PRO A 119 15.49 -8.87 13.30
N GLU A 120 16.13 -9.95 12.88
CA GLU A 120 16.96 -10.03 11.68
C GLU A 120 16.16 -10.16 10.37
N THR A 121 14.85 -10.44 10.43
CA THR A 121 14.01 -10.54 9.24
C THR A 121 13.53 -9.15 8.82
N ALA A 122 13.93 -8.71 7.63
CA ALA A 122 13.44 -7.48 7.02
C ALA A 122 11.93 -7.57 6.74
N VAL A 123 11.22 -6.46 6.92
CA VAL A 123 9.78 -6.37 6.65
C VAL A 123 9.53 -5.27 5.62
N HIS A 124 9.03 -5.67 4.46
CA HIS A 124 8.68 -4.78 3.37
C HIS A 124 7.18 -4.75 3.16
N PHE A 125 6.65 -3.61 2.72
CA PHE A 125 5.23 -3.44 2.44
C PHE A 125 4.97 -3.24 0.95
N ALA A 126 3.91 -3.86 0.44
CA ALA A 126 3.30 -3.50 -0.83
C ALA A 126 1.79 -3.32 -0.64
N GLY A 127 1.24 -2.22 -1.15
CA GLY A 127 -0.19 -1.97 -1.07
C GLY A 127 -0.75 -1.50 -2.39
N HIS A 128 -1.82 -2.14 -2.88
CA HIS A 128 -2.56 -1.69 -4.05
C HIS A 128 -3.80 -0.89 -3.65
N SER A 129 -4.07 0.24 -4.30
CA SER A 129 -5.32 1.00 -4.10
C SER A 129 -5.53 1.38 -2.62
N PHE A 130 -6.64 1.00 -1.98
CA PHE A 130 -6.84 1.17 -0.53
C PHE A 130 -5.89 0.33 0.33
N GLY A 131 -5.35 -0.78 -0.18
CA GLY A 131 -4.25 -1.49 0.46
C GLY A 131 -3.00 -0.64 0.62
N ALA A 132 -2.75 0.32 -0.30
CA ALA A 132 -1.68 1.32 -0.16
C ALA A 132 -1.91 2.21 1.07
N ARG A 133 -3.16 2.63 1.30
CA ARG A 133 -3.55 3.40 2.48
C ARG A 133 -3.38 2.57 3.77
N LEU A 134 -3.74 1.29 3.73
CA LEU A 134 -3.59 0.35 4.85
C LEU A 134 -2.12 0.24 5.27
N VAL A 135 -1.21 -0.06 4.34
CA VAL A 135 0.22 -0.20 4.68
C VAL A 135 0.85 1.12 5.10
N THR A 136 0.41 2.26 4.56
CA THR A 136 0.88 3.59 4.99
C THR A 136 0.42 3.91 6.41
N ALA A 137 -0.84 3.60 6.75
CA ALA A 137 -1.35 3.75 8.11
C ALA A 137 -0.64 2.82 9.10
N ALA A 138 -0.30 1.59 8.69
CA ALA A 138 0.49 0.67 9.49
C ALA A 138 1.90 1.23 9.77
N ALA A 139 2.59 1.75 8.76
CA ALA A 139 3.91 2.39 8.94
C ALA A 139 3.83 3.58 9.92
N MET A 140 2.80 4.43 9.79
CA MET A 140 2.58 5.55 10.70
C MET A 140 2.34 5.10 12.14
N ALA A 141 1.52 4.05 12.35
CA ALA A 141 1.22 3.51 13.68
C ALA A 141 2.40 2.75 14.30
N LEU A 142 3.29 2.18 13.48
CA LEU A 142 4.55 1.58 13.93
C LEU A 142 5.51 2.66 14.43
N GLY A 143 5.62 3.79 13.72
CA GLY A 143 6.54 4.87 14.05
C GLY A 143 7.99 4.40 14.02
N ARG A 144 8.78 4.82 15.02
CA ARG A 144 10.19 4.46 15.19
C ARG A 144 10.50 4.08 16.64
N PRO A 145 10.03 2.91 17.11
CA PRO A 145 10.35 2.46 18.45
C PRO A 145 11.87 2.39 18.62
N ASP A 146 12.37 2.90 19.74
CA ASP A 146 13.80 3.00 20.04
C ASP A 146 14.61 3.71 18.94
N GLY A 147 13.99 4.66 18.23
CA GLY A 147 14.62 5.45 17.18
C GLY A 147 14.77 4.73 15.83
N ALA A 148 14.35 3.47 15.70
CA ALA A 148 14.51 2.68 14.47
C ALA A 148 13.15 2.31 13.83
N PRO A 149 12.99 2.48 12.51
CA PRO A 149 11.81 1.99 11.78
C PRO A 149 11.69 0.47 11.84
N LEU A 150 10.45 -0.02 11.85
CA LEU A 150 10.15 -1.46 11.76
C LEU A 150 9.81 -1.93 10.34
N VAL A 151 9.75 -1.01 9.38
CA VAL A 151 9.50 -1.28 7.95
C VAL A 151 10.72 -0.86 7.14
N ASP A 152 11.25 -1.76 6.31
CA ASP A 152 12.49 -1.52 5.56
C ASP A 152 12.27 -0.77 4.26
N SER A 153 11.22 -1.09 3.50
CA SER A 153 10.76 -0.28 2.37
C SER A 153 9.29 -0.50 2.09
N MET A 154 8.69 0.40 1.29
CA MET A 154 7.26 0.36 0.99
C MET A 154 7.00 0.69 -0.48
N MET A 155 6.18 -0.12 -1.15
CA MET A 155 5.69 0.14 -2.50
C MET A 155 4.19 0.42 -2.49
N LEU A 156 3.80 1.59 -3.01
CA LEU A 156 2.42 2.04 -3.13
C LEU A 156 1.99 1.98 -4.60
N ILE A 157 1.13 1.01 -4.90
CA ILE A 157 0.73 0.67 -6.27
C ILE A 157 -0.64 1.26 -6.56
N GLN A 158 -0.71 2.22 -7.48
CA GLN A 158 -1.95 2.92 -7.87
C GLN A 158 -2.75 3.33 -6.63
N ALA A 159 -2.09 4.03 -5.71
CA ALA A 159 -2.62 4.26 -4.38
C ALA A 159 -3.87 5.16 -4.39
N ALA A 160 -4.94 4.68 -3.78
CA ALA A 160 -6.23 5.36 -3.77
C ALA A 160 -6.40 6.26 -2.54
N PHE A 161 -5.56 7.28 -2.42
CA PHE A 161 -5.72 8.39 -1.48
C PHE A 161 -5.07 9.68 -2.03
N SER A 162 -5.16 10.79 -1.30
CA SER A 162 -4.74 12.11 -1.78
C SER A 162 -3.27 12.12 -2.21
N GLN A 163 -2.99 12.76 -3.35
CA GLN A 163 -1.63 13.01 -3.82
C GLN A 163 -0.79 13.89 -2.85
N PHE A 164 -1.46 14.69 -2.02
CA PHE A 164 -0.84 15.54 -1.00
C PHE A 164 -0.71 14.87 0.37
N ALA A 165 -0.95 13.56 0.47
CA ALA A 165 -0.98 12.91 1.78
C ALA A 165 0.37 12.91 2.52
N PHE A 166 1.48 13.12 1.81
CA PHE A 166 2.82 13.25 2.41
C PHE A 166 3.33 14.71 2.50
N SER A 167 2.60 15.68 1.95
CA SER A 167 2.98 17.10 1.99
C SER A 167 2.95 17.63 3.43
N PRO A 168 3.46 18.84 3.73
CA PRO A 168 3.47 19.39 5.08
C PRO A 168 2.10 19.41 5.79
N GLN A 169 0.99 19.51 5.07
CA GLN A 169 -0.39 19.46 5.61
C GLN A 169 -1.06 18.08 5.45
N GLY A 170 -0.33 17.11 4.88
CA GLY A 170 -0.83 15.78 4.58
C GLY A 170 -0.96 14.90 5.83
N LEU A 171 -1.99 14.05 5.84
CA LEU A 171 -2.27 13.11 6.95
C LEU A 171 -1.08 12.21 7.28
N TYR A 172 -0.33 11.75 6.27
CA TYR A 172 0.80 10.85 6.41
C TYR A 172 2.15 11.58 6.39
N ARG A 173 2.17 12.90 6.59
CA ARG A 173 3.40 13.70 6.69
C ARG A 173 4.44 13.08 7.64
N PRO A 174 4.08 12.60 8.85
CA PRO A 174 5.06 12.00 9.78
C PRO A 174 5.82 10.81 9.17
N VAL A 175 5.18 10.02 8.29
CA VAL A 175 5.82 8.84 7.67
C VAL A 175 7.08 9.24 6.89
N VAL A 176 7.05 10.38 6.21
CA VAL A 176 8.19 10.95 5.48
C VAL A 176 9.08 11.77 6.39
N ALA A 177 8.49 12.71 7.13
CA ALA A 177 9.21 13.69 7.96
C ALA A 177 10.10 13.02 9.01
N GLU A 178 9.60 11.94 9.61
CA GLU A 178 10.28 11.22 10.68
C GLU A 178 10.96 9.96 10.16
N ARG A 179 10.96 9.68 8.85
CA ARG A 179 11.52 8.45 8.24
C ARG A 179 11.00 7.17 8.90
N MET A 180 9.68 7.02 9.01
CA MET A 180 9.05 5.82 9.62
C MET A 180 9.16 4.55 8.76
N VAL A 181 9.74 4.68 7.56
CA VAL A 181 10.23 3.60 6.70
C VAL A 181 11.73 3.81 6.54
N ARG A 182 12.54 2.75 6.69
CA ARG A 182 14.01 2.83 6.67
C ARG A 182 14.54 3.31 5.31
N GLY A 183 14.09 2.66 4.25
CA GLY A 183 14.37 3.00 2.86
C GLY A 183 13.23 3.78 2.21
N PRO A 184 13.08 3.69 0.89
CA PRO A 184 12.18 4.57 0.18
C PRO A 184 10.73 4.09 0.24
N ILE A 185 9.83 5.05 0.09
CA ILE A 185 8.44 4.84 -0.30
C ILE A 185 8.36 4.99 -1.82
N ALA A 186 8.34 3.87 -2.53
CA ALA A 186 8.17 3.86 -3.98
C ALA A 186 6.69 4.02 -4.33
N VAL A 187 6.34 5.03 -5.13
CA VAL A 187 4.96 5.38 -5.48
C VAL A 187 4.80 5.23 -6.98
N THR A 188 4.12 4.19 -7.45
CA THR A 188 3.76 4.12 -8.86
C THR A 188 2.61 5.08 -9.15
N HIS A 189 2.67 5.80 -10.26
CA HIS A 189 1.56 6.61 -10.72
C HIS A 189 1.41 6.57 -12.22
N THR A 190 0.18 6.75 -12.71
CA THR A 190 -0.08 6.88 -14.14
C THR A 190 -1.29 7.75 -14.42
N VAL A 191 -1.23 8.56 -15.48
CA VAL A 191 -2.36 9.33 -16.00
C VAL A 191 -3.57 8.48 -16.39
N HIS A 192 -3.38 7.16 -16.56
CA HIS A 192 -4.43 6.20 -16.84
C HIS A 192 -5.23 5.78 -15.59
N ASP A 193 -4.73 6.07 -14.39
CA ASP A 193 -5.43 5.78 -13.14
C ASP A 193 -6.49 6.86 -12.86
N LYS A 194 -7.76 6.48 -13.04
CA LYS A 194 -8.90 7.36 -12.80
C LYS A 194 -9.61 7.09 -11.47
N ALA A 195 -9.12 6.16 -10.63
CA ALA A 195 -9.89 5.65 -9.50
C ALA A 195 -10.20 6.72 -8.43
N VAL A 196 -9.23 7.58 -8.10
CA VAL A 196 -9.45 8.66 -7.11
C VAL A 196 -10.24 9.83 -7.72
N GLY A 197 -10.02 10.15 -9.00
CA GLY A 197 -10.82 11.16 -9.72
C GLY A 197 -12.27 10.73 -9.98
N MET A 198 -12.57 9.43 -9.89
CA MET A 198 -13.91 8.86 -10.02
C MET A 198 -14.58 8.52 -8.68
N ALA A 199 -13.91 8.68 -7.54
CA ALA A 199 -14.51 8.50 -6.23
C ALA A 199 -15.52 9.64 -5.95
N TYR A 200 -16.73 9.55 -6.54
CA TYR A 200 -17.75 10.57 -6.43
C TYR A 200 -19.08 10.10 -5.90
N PRO A 201 -19.60 10.83 -4.90
CA PRO A 201 -20.62 11.87 -5.20
C PRO A 201 -20.29 13.34 -4.90
N VAL A 202 -19.30 13.70 -4.07
CA VAL A 202 -19.13 15.11 -3.62
C VAL A 202 -18.83 16.10 -4.75
N ALA A 203 -17.95 15.78 -5.67
CA ALA A 203 -17.75 16.53 -6.91
C ALA A 203 -18.33 15.87 -8.16
N SER A 204 -19.28 14.93 -8.02
CA SER A 204 -20.39 14.90 -8.99
C SER A 204 -21.39 16.03 -8.69
N MET A 205 -21.55 16.41 -7.42
CA MET A 205 -22.38 17.55 -7.02
C MET A 205 -21.73 18.91 -7.35
N LEU A 206 -20.40 19.05 -7.27
CA LEU A 206 -19.68 20.22 -7.81
C LEU A 206 -19.56 20.21 -9.35
N LYS A 207 -19.61 19.04 -10.01
CA LYS A 207 -19.48 18.84 -11.48
C LYS A 207 -20.59 19.45 -12.34
N ARG A 208 -21.59 20.13 -11.76
CA ARG A 208 -22.47 20.98 -12.56
C ARG A 208 -21.78 22.25 -13.07
N GLN A 209 -20.52 22.48 -12.70
CA GLN A 209 -19.67 23.54 -13.26
C GLN A 209 -18.26 22.97 -13.57
N ASN A 210 -17.93 22.85 -14.86
CA ASN A 210 -16.59 22.56 -15.44
C ASN A 210 -15.92 21.19 -15.15
N ALA A 211 -15.97 20.30 -16.15
CA ALA A 211 -15.36 18.96 -16.11
C ALA A 211 -13.89 18.89 -16.61
N SER A 212 -13.32 19.98 -17.13
CA SER A 212 -11.93 20.02 -17.61
C SER A 212 -10.95 20.32 -16.46
N GLY A 213 -10.05 19.38 -16.15
CA GLY A 213 -8.97 19.57 -15.17
C GLY A 213 -9.15 18.87 -13.81
N LEU A 214 -10.29 18.23 -13.57
CA LEU A 214 -10.55 17.46 -12.35
C LEU A 214 -9.69 16.18 -12.30
N GLY A 215 -9.07 15.93 -11.15
CA GLY A 215 -8.18 14.82 -10.85
C GLY A 215 -6.71 15.04 -11.22
N GLY A 216 -6.36 16.17 -11.84
CA GLY A 216 -5.00 16.45 -12.32
C GLY A 216 -3.98 16.80 -11.22
N PRO A 217 -2.70 17.01 -11.59
CA PRO A 217 -1.62 17.29 -10.63
C PRO A 217 -1.82 18.52 -9.75
N ASN A 218 -2.61 19.50 -10.22
CA ASN A 218 -2.92 20.72 -9.47
C ASN A 218 -4.27 20.65 -8.75
N ASP A 219 -5.02 19.55 -8.87
CA ASP A 219 -6.31 19.40 -8.22
C ASP A 219 -6.10 19.04 -6.72
N PRO A 220 -6.65 19.80 -5.76
CA PRO A 220 -6.63 19.41 -4.34
C PRO A 220 -7.24 18.02 -4.07
N TYR A 221 -8.09 17.52 -4.97
CA TYR A 221 -8.73 16.22 -4.90
C TYR A 221 -8.04 15.14 -5.76
N GLY A 222 -6.87 15.44 -6.34
CA GLY A 222 -6.09 14.49 -7.14
C GLY A 222 -5.58 13.28 -6.33
N GLY A 223 -5.46 12.16 -7.03
CA GLY A 223 -5.02 10.88 -6.42
C GLY A 223 -3.54 10.62 -6.57
N LEU A 224 -2.95 10.03 -5.54
CA LEU A 224 -1.56 9.59 -5.55
C LEU A 224 -1.30 8.59 -6.70
N GLY A 225 -2.22 7.67 -6.97
CA GLY A 225 -2.13 6.72 -8.09
C GLY A 225 -2.17 7.35 -9.49
N ALA A 226 -2.76 8.53 -9.64
CA ALA A 226 -2.81 9.26 -10.91
C ALA A 226 -1.55 10.11 -11.12
N ASN A 227 -1.14 10.82 -10.08
CA ASN A 227 -0.22 11.95 -10.20
C ASN A 227 1.09 11.78 -9.44
N GLY A 228 1.24 10.72 -8.64
CA GLY A 228 2.35 10.53 -7.71
C GLY A 228 2.16 11.33 -6.42
N ALA A 229 3.13 11.23 -5.51
CA ALA A 229 3.24 12.10 -4.34
C ALA A 229 3.54 13.55 -4.77
N ARG A 230 2.83 14.51 -4.17
CA ARG A 230 2.92 15.94 -4.49
C ARG A 230 3.10 16.77 -3.21
N GLY A 231 3.65 17.97 -3.38
CA GLY A 231 3.89 18.92 -2.27
C GLY A 231 5.07 18.55 -1.37
N LEU A 232 6.02 17.77 -1.88
CA LEU A 232 7.29 17.41 -1.24
C LEU A 232 8.43 18.23 -1.87
N THR A 233 9.51 18.46 -1.12
CA THR A 233 10.70 19.13 -1.68
C THR A 233 11.50 18.18 -2.58
N ALA A 234 12.48 18.71 -3.32
CA ALA A 234 13.35 17.91 -4.19
C ALA A 234 14.24 16.93 -3.41
N GLU A 235 14.56 17.25 -2.15
CA GLU A 235 15.29 16.38 -1.21
C GLU A 235 14.39 15.27 -0.65
N GLU A 236 13.07 15.49 -0.65
CA GLU A 236 12.11 14.53 -0.13
C GLU A 236 11.58 13.56 -1.18
N CYS A 237 11.48 14.00 -2.44
CA CYS A 237 10.89 13.21 -3.52
C CYS A 237 11.62 13.41 -4.85
N ILE A 238 12.01 12.28 -5.45
CA ILE A 238 12.50 12.24 -6.84
C ILE A 238 11.52 11.50 -7.75
N HIS A 239 11.77 11.59 -9.05
CA HIS A 239 10.95 10.97 -10.09
C HIS A 239 11.80 10.08 -10.99
N LEU A 240 11.39 8.83 -11.14
CA LEU A 240 11.96 7.85 -12.07
C LEU A 240 10.83 7.25 -12.92
N ASN A 241 11.19 6.51 -13.97
CA ASN A 241 10.22 5.69 -14.70
C ASN A 241 10.11 4.31 -14.05
N LEU A 242 8.90 3.76 -14.00
CA LEU A 242 8.69 2.37 -13.60
C LEU A 242 9.44 1.45 -14.59
N GLY A 243 10.34 0.61 -14.06
CA GLY A 243 11.23 -0.24 -14.85
C GLY A 243 12.67 0.28 -14.98
N ASP A 244 12.95 1.52 -14.58
CA ASP A 244 14.33 2.02 -14.46
C ASP A 244 14.98 1.57 -13.14
N VAL A 245 15.23 0.26 -13.03
CA VAL A 245 15.80 -0.36 -11.82
C VAL A 245 17.24 0.09 -11.54
N VAL A 246 18.01 0.42 -12.59
CA VAL A 246 19.39 0.89 -12.45
C VAL A 246 19.45 2.24 -11.74
N SER A 247 18.55 3.17 -12.08
CA SER A 247 18.45 4.43 -11.33
C SER A 247 17.87 4.20 -9.94
N LEU A 248 16.86 3.32 -9.81
CA LEU A 248 16.25 3.02 -8.51
C LEU A 248 17.27 2.54 -7.48
N GLU A 249 18.17 1.62 -7.85
CA GLU A 249 19.25 1.12 -6.99
C GLU A 249 20.15 2.23 -6.43
N LYS A 250 20.40 3.28 -7.21
CA LYS A 250 21.25 4.41 -6.82
C LYS A 250 20.57 5.37 -5.86
N PHE A 251 19.24 5.40 -5.83
CA PHE A 251 18.47 6.41 -5.12
C PHE A 251 17.64 5.86 -3.95
N LEU A 252 17.93 4.64 -3.48
CA LEU A 252 17.24 4.03 -2.33
C LEU A 252 17.31 4.84 -1.02
N GLY A 253 18.19 5.85 -0.92
CA GLY A 253 18.25 6.76 0.24
C GLY A 253 17.17 7.84 0.30
N TYR A 254 16.45 8.09 -0.80
CA TYR A 254 15.39 9.10 -0.84
C TYR A 254 14.16 8.67 -0.03
N PRO A 255 13.46 9.59 0.66
CA PRO A 255 12.24 9.22 1.39
C PRO A 255 11.13 8.72 0.48
N VAL A 256 10.90 9.41 -0.65
CA VAL A 256 9.86 9.08 -1.61
C VAL A 256 10.45 9.03 -3.01
N ILE A 257 10.03 8.03 -3.79
CA ILE A 257 10.40 7.90 -5.20
C ILE A 257 9.12 7.70 -6.00
N ASN A 258 8.73 8.73 -6.76
CA ASN A 258 7.65 8.61 -7.73
C ASN A 258 8.13 7.81 -8.94
N LEU A 259 7.38 6.78 -9.31
CA LEU A 259 7.63 5.90 -10.44
C LEU A 259 6.55 6.13 -11.49
N ASN A 260 6.88 6.86 -12.55
CA ASN A 260 5.97 7.08 -13.66
C ASN A 260 5.73 5.75 -14.40
N ALA A 261 4.47 5.32 -14.43
CA ALA A 261 4.01 4.07 -15.00
C ALA A 261 3.14 4.26 -16.26
N ASP A 262 3.10 5.44 -16.88
CA ASP A 262 2.24 5.77 -18.04
C ASP A 262 2.39 4.78 -19.20
N ARG A 263 3.58 4.20 -19.38
CA ARG A 263 3.85 3.23 -20.45
C ARG A 263 3.62 1.77 -20.05
N VAL A 264 3.31 1.51 -18.78
CA VAL A 264 3.35 0.16 -18.19
C VAL A 264 2.00 -0.24 -17.59
N ILE A 265 1.38 0.66 -16.82
CA ILE A 265 0.12 0.44 -16.11
C ILE A 265 -0.94 1.27 -16.83
N LEU A 266 -1.85 0.61 -17.55
CA LEU A 266 -2.84 1.28 -18.41
C LEU A 266 -4.21 1.45 -17.71
N GLY A 267 -4.28 1.18 -16.42
CA GLY A 267 -5.47 1.35 -15.60
C GLY A 267 -5.23 0.96 -14.14
N HIS A 268 -6.16 1.34 -13.26
CA HIS A 268 -6.01 1.20 -11.81
C HIS A 268 -5.72 -0.24 -11.33
N SER A 269 -6.26 -1.25 -12.02
CA SER A 269 -6.06 -2.67 -11.70
C SER A 269 -5.09 -3.38 -12.64
N ASP A 270 -4.49 -2.67 -13.61
CA ASP A 270 -3.54 -3.22 -14.58
C ASP A 270 -2.12 -3.30 -13.98
N ILE A 271 -2.00 -3.93 -12.82
CA ILE A 271 -0.82 -3.82 -11.94
C ILE A 271 0.08 -5.07 -11.98
N PHE A 272 -0.36 -6.16 -12.59
CA PHE A 272 0.41 -7.40 -12.71
C PHE A 272 1.45 -7.28 -13.83
N LYS A 273 2.51 -6.53 -13.55
CA LYS A 273 3.55 -6.17 -14.53
C LYS A 273 4.93 -6.61 -14.02
N PRO A 274 5.81 -7.15 -14.88
CA PRO A 274 7.18 -7.50 -14.49
C PRO A 274 7.92 -6.33 -13.80
N GLN A 275 7.75 -5.11 -14.31
CA GLN A 275 8.40 -3.91 -13.78
C GLN A 275 7.99 -3.59 -12.33
N VAL A 276 6.76 -3.93 -11.93
CA VAL A 276 6.29 -3.81 -10.54
C VAL A 276 7.04 -4.81 -9.65
N ALA A 277 7.18 -6.06 -10.11
CA ALA A 277 7.95 -7.07 -9.39
C ALA A 277 9.44 -6.72 -9.34
N ASP A 278 10.03 -6.27 -10.43
CA ASP A 278 11.45 -5.88 -10.50
C ASP A 278 11.76 -4.74 -9.52
N THR A 279 10.87 -3.74 -9.46
CA THR A 279 10.95 -2.66 -8.47
C THR A 279 10.91 -3.22 -7.05
N MET A 280 9.96 -4.12 -6.74
CA MET A 280 9.86 -4.72 -5.42
C MET A 280 11.10 -5.55 -5.06
N ARG A 281 11.73 -6.25 -6.02
CA ARG A 281 13.01 -6.96 -5.79
C ARG A 281 14.10 -5.99 -5.36
N VAL A 282 14.28 -4.87 -6.07
CA VAL A 282 15.26 -3.83 -5.70
C VAL A 282 14.95 -3.26 -4.31
N LEU A 283 13.68 -3.00 -4.01
CA LEU A 283 13.27 -2.50 -2.69
C LEU A 283 13.57 -3.48 -1.54
N THR A 284 13.68 -4.78 -1.83
CA THR A 284 14.00 -5.84 -0.85
C THR A 284 15.49 -6.15 -0.70
N THR A 285 16.38 -5.51 -1.48
CA THR A 285 17.83 -5.70 -1.32
C THR A 285 18.45 -4.80 -0.25
N LEU A 286 17.65 -3.94 0.39
CA LEU A 286 18.12 -3.08 1.47
C LEU A 286 18.72 -3.94 2.59
N PRO A 287 19.99 -3.70 2.98
CA PRO A 287 20.64 -4.50 3.99
C PRO A 287 19.90 -4.37 5.33
N VAL A 288 19.68 -5.51 5.98
CA VAL A 288 19.34 -5.54 7.41
C VAL A 288 20.63 -5.16 8.13
N HIS A 289 20.75 -3.90 8.55
CA HIS A 289 21.82 -3.55 9.48
C HIS A 289 21.47 -4.17 10.83
N ALA A 290 22.29 -5.13 11.28
CA ALA A 290 22.38 -5.49 12.68
C ALA A 290 22.57 -4.21 13.49
N ARG A 291 21.74 -4.02 14.52
CA ARG A 291 21.77 -2.86 15.41
C ARG A 291 23.13 -2.73 16.09
#